data_AF-A0A520HYC0-F1
#
_entry.id   AF-A0A520HYC0-F1
#
_cell.length_a   1.000
_cell.length_b   1.000
_cell.length_c   1.000
_cell.angle_alpha   90.00
_cell.angle_beta   90.00
_cell.angle_gamma   90.00
#
_symmetry.space_group_name_H-M   'P 1'
#
loop_
_entity.id
_entity.type
_entity.pdbx_description
1 polymer ?
#
loop_
_entity_poly.entity_id
_entity_poly.type
_entity_poly.pdbx_seq_one_letter_code
_entity_poly.pdbx_strand_id
1 'polypeptide(L)'
;MTDLTNLGVAAIRDGVRDGSFTAREVAEGFIANVSAATALNAFLVETPDHALAAADAADAARAKGETLKPLAGVPIGMKDLFCTKGVTTTAASHILGGFTPEYESTVSANLWDAG
;
A
#
# COMPACT_ATOMS: atom_id res chain seq x y z
N MET A 1 22.64 -4.72 3.55
CA MET A 1 21.20 -4.64 3.88
C MET A 1 20.47 -4.61 2.56
N THR A 2 19.57 -5.56 2.30
CA THR A 2 18.81 -5.59 1.04
C THR A 2 17.97 -4.32 0.96
N ASP A 3 18.09 -3.59 -0.13
CA ASP A 3 17.18 -2.48 -0.39
C ASP A 3 15.81 -3.06 -0.79
N LEU A 4 14.90 -3.12 0.19
CA LEU A 4 13.57 -3.71 0.02
C LEU A 4 12.75 -2.99 -1.06
N THR A 5 13.05 -1.72 -1.33
CA THR A 5 12.30 -0.90 -2.30
C THR A 5 12.71 -1.16 -3.75
N ASN A 6 13.82 -1.87 -3.96
CA ASN A 6 14.27 -2.31 -5.28
C ASN A 6 13.81 -3.74 -5.63
N LEU A 7 13.08 -4.41 -4.74
CA LEU A 7 12.54 -5.75 -4.98
C LEU A 7 11.27 -5.69 -5.84
N GLY A 8 11.07 -6.74 -6.65
CA GLY A 8 9.80 -6.95 -7.34
C GLY A 8 8.71 -7.49 -6.42
N VAL A 9 7.45 -7.39 -6.86
CA VAL A 9 6.25 -7.84 -6.12
C VAL A 9 6.39 -9.26 -5.55
N ALA A 10 6.86 -10.22 -6.36
CA ALA A 10 7.02 -11.60 -5.92
C ALA A 10 8.06 -11.73 -4.80
N ALA A 11 9.20 -11.04 -4.91
CA ALA A 11 10.27 -11.09 -3.92
C ALA A 11 9.85 -10.43 -2.59
N ILE A 12 9.09 -9.33 -2.65
CA ILE A 12 8.51 -8.71 -1.45
C ILE A 12 7.53 -9.68 -0.78
N ARG A 13 6.54 -10.19 -1.53
CA ARG A 13 5.53 -11.12 -1.02
C ARG A 13 6.18 -12.36 -0.38
N ASP A 14 7.14 -12.96 -1.07
CA ASP A 14 7.75 -14.21 -0.63
C ASP A 14 8.64 -13.97 0.60
N GLY A 15 9.39 -12.86 0.64
CA GLY A 15 10.21 -12.48 1.80
C GLY A 15 9.40 -12.11 3.05
N VAL A 16 8.23 -11.48 2.89
CA VAL A 16 7.28 -11.29 4.00
C VAL A 16 6.74 -12.64 4.45
N ARG A 17 6.34 -13.51 3.51
CA ARG A 17 5.74 -14.81 3.82
C ARG A 17 6.70 -15.76 4.53
N ASP A 18 7.96 -15.82 4.11
CA ASP A 18 8.98 -16.67 4.71
C ASP A 18 9.63 -16.05 5.96
N GLY A 19 9.43 -14.74 6.18
CA GLY A 19 9.93 -14.03 7.34
C GLY A 19 11.35 -13.48 7.22
N SER A 20 11.90 -13.41 6.01
CA SER A 20 13.17 -12.75 5.72
C SER A 20 13.17 -11.27 6.14
N PHE A 21 12.00 -10.63 6.09
CA PHE A 21 11.71 -9.29 6.59
C PHE A 21 10.22 -9.17 6.90
N THR A 22 9.84 -8.11 7.59
CA THR A 22 8.45 -7.80 7.96
C THR A 22 7.76 -6.96 6.88
N ALA A 23 6.43 -7.05 6.81
CA ALA A 23 5.65 -6.15 5.96
C ALA A 23 5.83 -4.69 6.40
N ARG A 24 6.02 -4.45 7.70
CA ARG A 24 6.28 -3.12 8.25
C ARG A 24 7.58 -2.51 7.73
N GLU A 25 8.68 -3.27 7.71
CA GLU A 25 9.96 -2.80 7.14
C GLU A 25 9.83 -2.43 5.66
N VAL A 26 9.03 -3.18 4.90
CA VAL A 26 8.73 -2.85 3.50
C VAL A 26 7.94 -1.54 3.41
N ALA A 27 6.85 -1.40 4.17
CA ALA A 27 6.01 -0.20 4.15
C ALA A 27 6.80 1.06 4.54
N GLU A 28 7.57 1.00 5.64
CA GLU A 28 8.42 2.10 6.11
C GLU A 28 9.47 2.50 5.05
N GLY A 29 10.08 1.53 4.38
CA GLY A 29 11.02 1.79 3.29
C GLY A 29 10.40 2.56 2.11
N PHE A 30 9.21 2.13 1.64
CA PHE A 30 8.52 2.83 0.56
C PHE A 30 8.01 4.21 1.00
N ILE A 31 7.49 4.36 2.22
CA ILE A 31 7.06 5.65 2.77
C ILE A 31 8.24 6.63 2.83
N ALA A 32 9.42 6.17 3.27
CA ALA A 32 10.63 6.98 3.30
C ALA A 32 11.03 7.46 1.90
N ASN A 33 10.98 6.58 0.89
CA ASN A 33 11.27 6.95 -0.49
C ASN A 33 10.27 7.96 -1.05
N VAL A 34 8.97 7.79 -0.79
CA VAL A 34 7.93 8.72 -1.21
C VAL A 34 8.16 10.10 -0.61
N SER A 35 8.42 10.16 0.70
CA SER A 35 8.69 11.41 1.42
C SER A 35 9.95 12.12 0.92
N ALA A 36 11.01 11.37 0.60
CA ALA A 36 12.25 11.94 0.06
C ALA A 36 12.13 12.40 -1.40
N ALA A 37 11.17 11.87 -2.16
CA ALA A 37 11.04 12.09 -3.60
C ALA A 37 9.90 13.09 -3.98
N THR A 38 9.47 13.94 -3.04
CA THR A 38 8.38 14.93 -3.25
C THR A 38 8.58 15.82 -4.49
N ALA A 39 9.82 16.10 -4.87
CA ALA A 39 10.14 16.87 -6.09
C ALA A 39 9.61 16.22 -7.39
N LEU A 40 9.33 14.91 -7.40
CA LEU A 40 8.74 14.21 -8.54
C LEU A 40 7.25 14.51 -8.71
N ASN A 41 6.57 14.99 -7.67
CA ASN A 41 5.12 15.24 -7.67
C ASN A 41 4.31 14.03 -8.16
N ALA A 42 4.69 12.83 -7.71
CA ALA A 42 4.13 11.56 -8.21
C ALA A 42 2.83 11.12 -7.49
N PHE A 43 2.63 11.55 -6.25
CA PHE A 43 1.45 11.22 -5.43
C PHE A 43 0.62 12.48 -5.20
N LEU A 44 -0.70 12.37 -5.38
CA LEU A 44 -1.64 13.45 -5.05
C LEU A 44 -2.09 13.39 -3.58
N VAL A 45 -2.25 12.18 -3.06
CA VAL A 45 -2.61 11.89 -1.68
C VAL A 45 -1.72 10.77 -1.19
N GLU A 46 -0.99 11.01 -0.11
CA GLU A 46 -0.19 10.00 0.58
C GLU A 46 -1.00 9.39 1.71
N THR A 47 -0.93 8.06 1.89
CA THR A 47 -1.68 7.33 2.92
C THR A 47 -0.78 6.43 3.77
N PRO A 48 0.25 6.99 4.45
CA PRO A 48 1.21 6.19 5.21
C PRO A 48 0.54 5.37 6.32
N ASP A 49 -0.45 5.93 7.02
CA ASP A 49 -1.16 5.24 8.09
C ASP A 49 -1.95 4.01 7.59
N HIS A 50 -2.54 4.09 6.39
CA HIS A 50 -3.20 2.95 5.75
C HIS A 50 -2.19 1.85 5.40
N ALA A 51 -1.03 2.23 4.85
CA ALA A 51 0.02 1.28 4.49
C ALA A 51 0.59 0.58 5.73
N LEU A 52 0.85 1.33 6.81
CA LEU A 52 1.34 0.77 8.07
C LEU A 52 0.30 -0.16 8.73
N ALA A 53 -0.98 0.23 8.76
CA ALA A 53 -2.03 -0.61 9.32
C ALA A 53 -2.20 -1.93 8.56
N ALA A 54 -2.12 -1.91 7.23
CA ALA A 54 -2.16 -3.14 6.42
C ALA A 54 -0.93 -4.03 6.64
N ALA A 55 0.26 -3.42 6.74
CA ALA A 55 1.49 -4.12 7.05
C ALA A 55 1.44 -4.81 8.43
N ASP A 56 1.01 -4.08 9.46
CA ASP A 56 0.86 -4.62 10.83
C ASP A 56 -0.12 -5.81 10.86
N ALA A 57 -1.21 -5.75 10.08
CA ALA A 57 -2.16 -6.85 9.97
C ALA A 57 -1.53 -8.08 9.30
N ALA A 58 -0.73 -7.89 8.24
CA ALA A 58 -0.02 -8.98 7.56
C ALA A 58 1.03 -9.63 8.47
N ASP A 59 1.81 -8.84 9.20
CA ASP A 59 2.80 -9.34 10.15
C ASP A 59 2.14 -10.08 11.34
N ALA A 60 1.01 -9.58 11.84
CA ALA A 60 0.24 -10.25 12.90
C ALA A 60 -0.33 -11.60 12.43
N ALA A 61 -0.86 -11.67 11.20
CA ALA A 61 -1.34 -12.92 10.62
C ALA A 61 -0.20 -13.94 10.44
N ARG A 62 0.97 -13.48 9.96
CA ARG A 62 2.17 -14.31 9.84
C ARG A 62 2.64 -14.87 11.17
N ALA A 63 2.70 -14.02 12.21
CA ALA A 63 3.13 -14.40 13.54
C ALA A 63 2.21 -15.47 14.17
N LYS A 64 0.94 -15.49 13.80
CA LYS A 64 -0.03 -16.52 14.19
C LYS A 64 0.06 -17.81 13.37
N GLY A 65 0.91 -17.87 12.34
CA GLY A 65 1.00 -18.99 11.43
C GLY A 65 -0.21 -19.12 10.48
N GLU A 66 -0.95 -18.03 10.27
CA GLU A 66 -2.08 -18.00 9.34
C GLU A 66 -1.58 -18.08 7.89
N THR A 67 -2.43 -18.60 7.00
CA THR A 67 -2.15 -18.54 5.56
C THR A 67 -2.32 -17.10 5.09
N LEU A 68 -1.21 -16.45 4.74
CA LEU A 68 -1.23 -15.08 4.23
C LEU A 68 -1.96 -15.00 2.89
N LYS A 69 -2.69 -13.89 2.70
CA LYS A 69 -3.35 -13.56 1.44
C LYS A 69 -2.34 -13.40 0.27
N PRO A 70 -2.76 -13.49 -1.00
CA PRO A 70 -1.85 -13.54 -2.14
C PRO A 70 -0.89 -12.36 -2.31
N LEU A 71 -1.26 -11.16 -1.84
CA LEU A 71 -0.49 -9.91 -1.93
C LEU A 71 -0.10 -9.33 -0.55
N ALA A 72 -0.30 -10.07 0.54
CA ALA A 72 0.01 -9.59 1.89
C ALA A 72 1.44 -9.05 1.98
N GLY A 73 1.57 -7.80 2.43
CA GLY A 73 2.85 -7.10 2.60
C GLY A 73 3.41 -6.44 1.34
N VAL A 74 2.69 -6.45 0.21
CA VAL A 74 3.07 -5.75 -1.02
C VAL A 74 2.43 -4.35 -1.04
N PRO A 75 3.23 -3.25 -1.03
CA PRO A 75 2.68 -1.89 -1.14
C PRO A 75 2.04 -1.64 -2.51
N ILE A 76 0.99 -0.81 -2.53
CA ILE A 76 0.34 -0.38 -3.77
C ILE A 76 0.26 1.14 -3.85
N GLY A 77 0.46 1.68 -5.06
CA GLY A 77 0.11 3.06 -5.40
C GLY A 77 -1.15 3.05 -6.26
N MET A 78 -2.20 3.72 -5.83
CA MET A 78 -3.46 3.79 -6.57
C MET A 78 -3.50 5.06 -7.43
N LYS A 79 -3.86 4.91 -8.70
CA LYS A 79 -4.13 6.08 -9.56
C LYS A 79 -5.33 6.82 -9.00
N ASP A 80 -5.25 8.15 -8.91
CA ASP A 80 -6.30 9.07 -8.43
C ASP A 80 -7.60 9.10 -9.29
N LEU A 81 -7.86 8.05 -10.05
CA LEU A 81 -9.09 7.82 -10.81
C LEU A 81 -9.97 6.75 -10.15
N PHE A 82 -9.36 5.87 -9.35
CA PHE A 82 -10.09 4.82 -8.63
C PHE A 82 -10.50 5.34 -7.27
N CYS A 83 -11.80 5.30 -6.98
CA CYS A 83 -12.29 5.63 -5.65
C CYS A 83 -11.65 4.70 -4.62
N THR A 84 -11.04 5.31 -3.60
CA THR A 84 -10.62 4.64 -2.35
C THR A 84 -11.48 5.18 -1.23
N LYS A 85 -12.24 4.30 -0.57
CA LYS A 85 -13.28 4.75 0.38
C LYS A 85 -12.65 5.56 1.52
N GLY A 86 -13.15 6.77 1.76
CA GLY A 86 -12.64 7.66 2.81
C GLY A 86 -11.33 8.38 2.50
N VAL A 87 -10.75 8.19 1.29
CA VAL A 87 -9.54 8.88 0.83
C VAL A 87 -9.90 9.81 -0.32
N THR A 88 -9.43 11.06 -0.28
CA THR A 88 -9.72 12.04 -1.35
C THR A 88 -9.35 11.47 -2.73
N THR A 89 -10.26 11.62 -3.70
CA THR A 89 -10.06 11.19 -5.09
C THR A 89 -10.46 12.34 -6.01
N THR A 90 -9.55 12.86 -6.83
CA THR A 90 -9.82 14.07 -7.63
C THR A 90 -9.85 13.86 -9.14
N ALA A 91 -9.45 12.68 -9.63
CA ALA A 91 -9.15 12.45 -11.05
C ALA A 91 -8.20 13.51 -11.63
N ALA A 92 -7.31 14.06 -10.78
CA ALA A 92 -6.46 15.22 -11.08
C ALA A 92 -7.23 16.44 -11.64
N SER A 93 -8.46 16.68 -11.18
CA SER A 93 -9.33 17.76 -11.66
C SER A 93 -9.93 18.56 -10.51
N HIS A 94 -9.96 19.89 -10.66
CA HIS A 94 -10.63 20.79 -9.72
C HIS A 94 -12.14 20.55 -9.60
N ILE A 95 -12.78 19.91 -10.58
CA ILE A 95 -14.21 19.56 -10.53
C ILE A 95 -14.50 18.64 -9.34
N LEU A 96 -13.57 17.74 -8.99
CA LEU A 96 -13.67 16.82 -7.86
C LEU A 96 -12.87 17.31 -6.65
N GLY A 97 -12.51 18.60 -6.59
CA GLY A 97 -11.86 19.20 -5.44
C GLY A 97 -12.72 19.03 -4.19
N GLY A 98 -12.24 18.24 -3.22
CA GLY A 98 -12.97 17.91 -1.98
C GLY A 98 -13.82 16.64 -2.04
N PHE A 99 -13.82 15.90 -3.16
CA PHE A 99 -14.52 14.62 -3.23
C PHE A 99 -13.78 13.55 -2.41
N THR A 100 -14.50 13.00 -1.42
CA THR A 100 -14.07 11.85 -0.63
C THR A 100 -15.10 10.74 -0.85
N PRO A 101 -14.76 9.65 -1.55
CA PRO A 101 -15.72 8.60 -1.88
C PRO A 101 -16.27 7.89 -0.64
N GLU A 102 -17.57 7.63 -0.61
CA GLU A 102 -18.22 6.77 0.40
C GLU A 102 -18.28 5.29 -0.01
N TYR A 103 -17.76 4.97 -1.19
CA TYR A 103 -17.69 3.63 -1.77
C TYR A 103 -16.27 3.30 -2.22
N GLU A 104 -16.00 2.00 -2.34
CA GLU A 104 -14.74 1.46 -2.82
C GLU A 104 -14.86 1.07 -4.30
N SER A 105 -13.85 1.35 -5.11
CA SER A 105 -13.84 0.82 -6.48
C SER A 105 -13.65 -0.69 -6.46
N THR A 106 -14.16 -1.42 -7.47
CA THR A 106 -13.97 -2.88 -7.53
C THR A 106 -12.51 -3.28 -7.59
N VAL A 107 -11.64 -2.47 -8.22
CA VAL A 107 -10.21 -2.76 -8.33
C VAL A 107 -9.52 -2.64 -6.98
N SER A 108 -9.73 -1.54 -6.26
CA SER A 108 -9.17 -1.35 -4.92
C SER A 108 -9.71 -2.38 -3.92
N ALA A 109 -11.02 -2.66 -3.94
CA ALA A 109 -11.60 -3.73 -3.12
C ALA A 109 -10.90 -5.09 -3.34
N ASN A 110 -10.71 -5.51 -4.59
CA ASN A 110 -10.03 -6.76 -4.90
C ASN A 110 -8.57 -6.80 -4.41
N LEU A 111 -7.88 -5.65 -4.43
CA LEU A 111 -6.51 -5.56 -3.93
C LEU A 111 -6.48 -5.67 -2.40
N TRP A 112 -7.35 -4.96 -1.67
CA TRP A 112 -7.48 -5.08 -0.21
C TRP A 112 -7.88 -6.50 0.23
N ASP A 113 -8.74 -7.16 -0.54
CA ASP A 113 -9.12 -8.54 -0.29
C ASP A 113 -7.94 -9.49 -0.51
N ALA A 114 -7.02 -9.16 -1.41
CA ALA A 114 -5.81 -9.92 -1.69
C ALA A 114 -4.66 -9.66 -0.70
N GLY A 115 -4.75 -8.67 0.19
CA GLY A 115 -3.79 -8.41 1.28
C GLY A 115 -3.23 -7.01 1.25
#